data_AF-A0AB38R2S6-F1
#
_entry.id   AF-A0AB38R2S6-F1
#
_cell.length_a   1.000
_cell.length_b   1.000
_cell.length_c   1.000
_cell.angle_alpha   90.00
_cell.angle_beta   90.00
_cell.angle_gamma   90.00
#
_symmetry.space_group_name_H-M   'P 1'
#
loop_
_entity.id
_entity.type
_entity.pdbx_description
1 polymer ?
#
loop_
_entity_poly.entity_id
_entity_poly.type
_entity_poly.pdbx_seq_one_letter_code
_entity_poly.pdbx_strand_id
1 'polypeptide(L)'
;MELIDKYKMEIKDIARLIGQDTSQVKRWVLDSRIPVRIRHLAYQNEAMTMVKNICQSLNIYEEFKPYLYERAVKPQGHKDRLKDIDFELLVLFCKTNRIPLSLLSDATDVESLVEKVLRTRFMIPDFWRKLLPEWFPHHFHHHYSPQNQDPSEDFFH
;
A
#
# COMPACT_ATOMS: atom_id res chain seq x y z
N MET A 1 6.82 -10.66 -19.60
CA MET A 1 6.62 -9.20 -19.55
C MET A 1 7.69 -8.41 -20.32
N GLU A 2 8.77 -9.05 -20.77
CA GLU A 2 9.87 -8.37 -21.48
C GLU A 2 9.42 -7.48 -22.66
N LEU A 3 8.39 -7.89 -23.43
CA LEU A 3 7.83 -7.07 -24.52
C LEU A 3 7.30 -5.70 -24.08
N ILE A 4 6.67 -5.62 -22.91
CA ILE A 4 6.15 -4.36 -22.36
C ILE A 4 7.28 -3.56 -21.73
N ASP A 5 8.10 -4.21 -20.91
CA ASP A 5 9.07 -3.50 -20.07
C ASP A 5 10.29 -3.01 -20.86
N LYS A 6 10.81 -3.85 -21.77
CA LYS A 6 12.03 -3.62 -22.55
C LYS A 6 11.75 -2.91 -23.88
N TYR A 7 10.64 -3.23 -24.54
CA TYR A 7 10.31 -2.71 -25.86
C TYR A 7 9.18 -1.67 -25.86
N LYS A 8 8.65 -1.32 -24.68
CA LYS A 8 7.58 -0.31 -24.49
C LYS A 8 6.35 -0.56 -25.39
N MET A 9 6.09 -1.82 -25.72
CA MET A 9 4.96 -2.19 -26.56
C MET A 9 3.65 -2.02 -25.81
N GLU A 10 2.65 -1.46 -26.49
CA GLU A 10 1.30 -1.42 -25.95
C GLU A 10 0.64 -2.80 -26.03
N ILE A 11 -0.25 -3.08 -25.09
CA ILE A 11 -1.02 -4.34 -25.03
C ILE A 11 -1.75 -4.62 -26.35
N LYS A 12 -2.27 -3.59 -27.01
CA LYS A 12 -2.97 -3.72 -28.30
C LYS A 12 -2.05 -4.25 -29.41
N ASP A 13 -0.79 -3.81 -29.41
CA ASP A 13 0.20 -4.23 -30.40
C ASP A 13 0.68 -5.65 -30.14
N ILE A 14 0.88 -6.00 -28.87
CA ILE A 14 1.20 -7.37 -28.46
C ILE A 14 0.06 -8.31 -28.85
N ALA A 15 -1.19 -7.97 -28.52
CA ALA A 15 -2.38 -8.74 -28.85
C ALA A 15 -2.50 -9.00 -30.36
N ARG A 16 -2.29 -7.96 -31.18
CA ARG A 16 -2.26 -8.08 -32.64
C ARG A 16 -1.13 -8.99 -33.14
N LEU A 17 0.08 -8.86 -32.58
CA LEU A 17 1.25 -9.65 -32.98
C LEU A 17 1.09 -11.14 -32.72
N ILE A 18 0.44 -11.51 -31.62
CA ILE A 18 0.27 -12.91 -31.20
C ILE A 18 -1.11 -13.49 -31.52
N GLY A 19 -1.98 -12.71 -32.19
CA GLY A 19 -3.33 -13.13 -32.56
C GLY A 19 -4.24 -13.45 -31.38
N GLN A 20 -4.09 -12.75 -30.25
CA GLN A 20 -4.87 -12.98 -29.03
C GLN A 20 -5.74 -11.77 -28.68
N ASP A 21 -6.78 -11.99 -27.89
CA ASP A 21 -7.61 -10.89 -27.40
C ASP A 21 -6.85 -10.00 -26.42
N THR A 22 -7.10 -8.69 -26.49
CA THR A 22 -6.46 -7.71 -25.60
C THR A 22 -6.74 -7.98 -24.12
N SER A 23 -7.92 -8.53 -23.78
CA SER A 23 -8.28 -8.90 -22.40
C SER A 23 -7.47 -10.09 -21.91
N GLN A 24 -7.14 -11.02 -22.82
CA GLN A 24 -6.30 -12.17 -22.51
C GLN A 24 -4.85 -11.75 -22.26
N VAL A 25 -4.32 -10.86 -23.10
CA VAL A 25 -3.00 -10.26 -22.87
C VAL A 25 -2.97 -9.44 -21.58
N LYS A 26 -3.99 -8.62 -21.30
CA LYS A 26 -4.13 -7.91 -20.01
C LYS A 26 -4.10 -8.87 -18.83
N ARG A 27 -4.79 -10.01 -18.93
CA ARG A 27 -4.81 -11.03 -17.88
C ARG A 27 -3.41 -11.59 -17.63
N TRP A 28 -2.67 -11.93 -18.68
CA TRP A 28 -1.29 -12.44 -18.54
C TRP A 28 -0.33 -11.41 -17.96
N VAL A 29 -0.48 -10.14 -18.35
CA VAL A 29 0.27 -9.01 -17.79
C VAL A 29 -0.04 -8.86 -16.30
N LEU A 30 -1.32 -8.87 -15.92
CA LEU A 30 -1.75 -8.81 -14.52
C LEU A 30 -1.20 -9.98 -13.70
N ASP A 31 -1.26 -11.19 -14.24
CA ASP A 31 -0.78 -12.41 -13.60
C ASP A 31 0.74 -12.38 -13.37
N SER A 32 1.51 -11.70 -14.21
CA SER A 32 2.96 -11.58 -14.04
C SER A 32 3.38 -10.64 -12.92
N ARG A 33 2.54 -9.65 -12.56
CA ARG A 33 2.80 -8.72 -11.45
C ARG A 33 2.55 -9.35 -10.09
N ILE A 34 1.78 -10.43 -10.03
CA ILE A 34 1.48 -11.16 -8.80
C ILE A 34 2.49 -12.32 -8.67
N PRO A 35 3.25 -12.40 -7.55
CA PRO A 35 4.19 -13.49 -7.34
C PRO A 35 3.54 -14.87 -7.49
N VAL A 36 4.27 -15.84 -8.07
CA VAL A 36 3.77 -17.19 -8.36
C VAL A 36 3.19 -17.86 -7.11
N ARG A 37 3.90 -17.78 -5.97
CA ARG A 37 3.44 -18.31 -4.68
C ARG A 37 2.09 -17.71 -4.26
N ILE A 38 1.92 -16.40 -4.41
CA ILE A 38 0.67 -15.70 -4.08
C ILE A 38 -0.47 -16.16 -5.00
N ARG A 39 -0.23 -16.33 -6.30
CA ARG A 39 -1.26 -16.84 -7.22
C ARG A 39 -1.74 -18.23 -6.85
N HIS A 40 -0.82 -19.12 -6.50
CA HIS A 40 -1.16 -20.48 -6.08
C HIS A 40 -2.01 -20.48 -4.80
N LEU A 41 -1.56 -19.77 -3.77
CA LEU A 41 -2.30 -19.64 -2.51
C LEU A 41 -3.66 -18.95 -2.70
N ALA A 42 -3.74 -17.95 -3.59
CA ALA A 42 -4.99 -17.26 -3.89
C ALA A 42 -6.02 -18.16 -4.55
N TYR A 43 -5.59 -19.11 -5.39
CA TYR A 43 -6.48 -20.12 -5.95
C TYR A 43 -6.96 -21.10 -4.87
N GLN A 44 -6.03 -21.62 -4.07
CA GLN A 44 -6.33 -22.59 -3.00
C GLN A 44 -7.28 -22.02 -1.94
N ASN A 45 -7.13 -20.74 -1.59
CA ASN A 45 -7.87 -20.10 -0.50
C ASN A 45 -9.00 -19.18 -0.99
N GLU A 46 -9.40 -19.29 -2.26
CA GLU A 46 -10.49 -18.51 -2.88
C GLU A 46 -10.31 -16.99 -2.70
N ALA A 47 -9.09 -16.49 -2.87
CA ALA A 47 -8.72 -15.08 -2.65
C ALA A 47 -8.36 -14.33 -3.94
N MET A 48 -8.58 -14.95 -5.11
CA MET A 48 -8.14 -14.40 -6.40
C MET A 48 -8.73 -13.01 -6.70
N THR A 49 -9.98 -12.75 -6.32
CA THR A 49 -10.62 -11.44 -6.49
C THR A 49 -9.89 -10.35 -5.69
N MET A 50 -9.62 -10.60 -4.40
CA MET A 50 -8.88 -9.67 -3.54
C MET A 50 -7.47 -9.41 -4.08
N VAL A 51 -6.74 -10.45 -4.48
CA VAL A 51 -5.39 -10.32 -5.04
C VAL A 51 -5.39 -9.49 -6.33
N LYS A 52 -6.39 -9.68 -7.20
CA LYS A 52 -6.56 -8.84 -8.40
C LYS A 52 -6.86 -7.40 -8.04
N ASN A 53 -7.73 -7.14 -7.07
CA ASN A 53 -8.05 -5.79 -6.60
C ASN A 53 -6.80 -5.08 -6.07
N ILE A 54 -5.98 -5.75 -5.25
CA ILE A 54 -4.69 -5.22 -4.77
C ILE A 54 -3.76 -4.91 -5.95
N CYS A 55 -3.60 -5.85 -6.88
CA CYS A 55 -2.73 -5.68 -8.05
C CYS A 55 -3.14 -4.48 -8.94
N GLN A 56 -4.44 -4.28 -9.11
CA GLN A 56 -5.02 -3.25 -9.98
C GLN A 56 -5.18 -1.88 -9.32
N SER A 57 -5.09 -1.80 -8.00
CA SER A 57 -5.28 -0.55 -7.29
C SER A 57 -4.16 0.44 -7.63
N LEU A 58 -4.55 1.58 -8.21
CA LEU A 58 -3.69 2.73 -8.48
C LEU A 58 -3.46 3.61 -7.25
N ASN A 59 -4.27 3.39 -6.21
CA ASN A 59 -4.27 4.21 -5.00
C ASN A 59 -3.47 3.58 -3.86
N ILE A 60 -2.85 2.42 -4.09
CA ILE A 60 -2.01 1.73 -3.13
C ILE A 60 -0.57 1.78 -3.65
N TYR A 61 0.33 2.19 -2.77
CA TYR A 61 1.78 2.16 -3.02
C TYR A 61 2.25 0.72 -3.32
N GLU A 62 3.16 0.55 -4.27
CA GLU A 62 3.64 -0.78 -4.69
C GLU A 62 4.28 -1.51 -3.50
N GLU A 63 4.95 -0.77 -2.62
CA GLU A 63 5.61 -1.22 -1.41
C GLU A 63 4.63 -1.90 -0.42
N PHE A 64 3.35 -1.53 -0.46
CA PHE A 64 2.33 -2.13 0.42
C PHE A 64 1.87 -3.49 -0.10
N LYS A 65 1.88 -3.69 -1.42
CA LYS A 65 1.23 -4.85 -2.06
C LYS A 65 1.73 -6.20 -1.57
N PRO A 66 3.04 -6.43 -1.33
CA PRO A 66 3.52 -7.69 -0.76
C PRO A 66 2.82 -8.07 0.55
N TYR A 67 2.68 -7.11 1.48
CA TYR A 67 2.03 -7.33 2.78
C TYR A 67 0.53 -7.57 2.64
N LEU A 68 -0.11 -6.89 1.69
CA LEU A 68 -1.54 -7.11 1.40
C LEU A 68 -1.79 -8.47 0.75
N TYR A 69 -0.90 -8.93 -0.13
CA TYR A 69 -0.99 -10.25 -0.73
C TYR A 69 -0.89 -11.36 0.31
N GLU A 70 0.12 -11.32 1.18
CA GLU A 70 0.29 -12.33 2.24
C GLU A 70 -0.94 -12.39 3.18
N ARG A 71 -1.58 -11.26 3.45
CA ARG A 71 -2.84 -11.22 4.23
C ARG A 71 -4.04 -11.69 3.43
N ALA A 72 -4.14 -11.36 2.14
CA ALA A 72 -5.27 -11.73 1.30
C ALA A 72 -5.35 -13.24 1.07
N VAL A 73 -4.20 -13.90 0.90
CA VAL A 73 -4.15 -15.34 0.57
C VAL A 73 -4.27 -16.25 1.79
N LYS A 74 -4.58 -15.74 2.98
CA LYS A 74 -4.82 -16.59 4.15
C LYS A 74 -6.12 -17.42 3.99
N PRO A 75 -6.22 -18.60 4.61
CA PRO A 75 -7.44 -19.42 4.57
C PRO A 75 -8.69 -18.67 5.03
N GLN A 76 -9.85 -19.07 4.53
CA GLN A 76 -11.11 -18.44 4.92
C GLN A 76 -11.34 -18.62 6.42
N GLY A 77 -11.86 -17.57 7.08
CA GLY A 77 -12.03 -17.55 8.54
C GLY A 77 -10.76 -17.27 9.34
N HIS A 78 -9.57 -17.21 8.72
CA HIS A 78 -8.36 -16.80 9.42
C HIS A 78 -8.49 -15.33 9.91
N LYS A 79 -8.18 -15.09 11.20
CA LYS A 79 -8.37 -13.78 11.86
C LYS A 79 -7.70 -12.60 11.12
N ASP A 80 -6.51 -12.84 10.58
CA ASP A 80 -5.72 -11.82 9.88
C ASP A 80 -5.91 -11.85 8.35
N ARG A 81 -6.91 -12.59 7.84
CA ARG A 81 -7.21 -12.56 6.40
C ARG A 81 -7.71 -11.16 6.05
N LEU A 82 -7.15 -10.59 4.98
CA LEU A 82 -7.59 -9.27 4.51
C LEU A 82 -9.05 -9.33 4.05
N LYS A 83 -9.88 -8.44 4.60
CA LYS A 83 -11.30 -8.29 4.26
C LYS A 83 -11.50 -7.11 3.31
N ASP A 84 -12.62 -7.09 2.61
CA ASP A 84 -12.95 -5.99 1.68
C ASP A 84 -12.92 -4.62 2.36
N ILE A 85 -13.54 -4.52 3.55
CA ILE A 85 -13.52 -3.27 4.33
C ILE A 85 -12.11 -2.83 4.74
N ASP A 86 -11.25 -3.79 5.10
CA ASP A 86 -9.87 -3.52 5.50
C ASP A 86 -9.04 -3.01 4.30
N PHE A 87 -9.29 -3.58 3.12
CA PHE A 87 -8.68 -3.11 1.88
C PHE A 87 -9.17 -1.72 1.46
N GLU A 88 -10.48 -1.46 1.55
CA GLU A 88 -11.06 -0.14 1.26
C GLU A 88 -10.49 0.95 2.18
N LEU A 89 -10.31 0.64 3.47
CA LEU A 89 -9.69 1.55 4.43
C LEU A 89 -8.24 1.87 4.07
N LEU A 90 -7.45 0.89 3.64
CA LEU A 90 -6.08 1.14 3.16
C LEU A 90 -6.05 2.01 1.91
N VAL A 91 -6.97 1.78 0.97
CA VAL A 91 -7.13 2.63 -0.22
C VAL A 91 -7.44 4.06 0.19
N LEU A 92 -8.37 4.24 1.13
CA LEU A 92 -8.75 5.56 1.62
C LEU A 92 -7.59 6.24 2.37
N PHE A 93 -6.86 5.49 3.20
CA PHE A 93 -5.67 5.98 3.90
C PHE A 93 -4.63 6.51 2.91
N CYS A 94 -4.27 5.74 1.89
CA CYS A 94 -3.28 6.15 0.89
C CYS A 94 -3.76 7.33 0.03
N LYS A 95 -5.06 7.45 -0.24
CA LYS A 95 -5.63 8.61 -0.95
C LYS A 95 -5.57 9.91 -0.15
N THR A 96 -5.71 9.81 1.18
CA THR A 96 -5.91 10.97 2.05
C THR A 96 -4.64 11.41 2.78
N ASN A 97 -3.62 10.55 2.84
CA ASN A 97 -2.38 10.80 3.54
C ASN A 97 -1.19 10.79 2.58
N ARG A 98 -0.35 11.82 2.67
CA ARG A 98 0.92 11.85 1.96
C ARG A 98 1.97 11.10 2.77
N ILE A 99 2.29 9.88 2.35
CA ILE A 99 3.29 9.04 3.03
C ILE A 99 4.70 9.49 2.59
N PRO A 100 5.63 9.75 3.52
CA PRO A 100 7.02 10.07 3.18
C PRO A 100 7.69 8.93 2.42
N LEU A 101 8.47 9.27 1.39
CA LEU A 101 9.25 8.27 0.63
C LEU A 101 10.26 7.53 1.51
N SER A 102 10.80 8.19 2.53
CA SER A 102 11.71 7.57 3.49
C SER A 102 11.02 6.43 4.26
N LEU A 103 9.73 6.56 4.59
CA LEU A 103 8.94 5.51 5.22
C LEU A 103 8.67 4.38 4.22
N LEU A 104 8.29 4.70 2.99
CA LEU A 104 8.05 3.70 1.94
C LEU A 104 9.29 2.89 1.57
N SER A 105 10.48 3.44 1.80
CA SER A 105 11.74 2.77 1.49
C SER A 105 12.17 1.74 2.54
N ASP A 106 11.60 1.78 3.75
CA ASP A 106 11.88 0.81 4.82
C ASP A 106 10.77 -0.25 4.88
N ALA A 107 11.14 -1.50 4.59
CA ALA A 107 10.21 -2.62 4.57
C ALA A 107 9.55 -2.88 5.94
N THR A 108 10.27 -2.66 7.04
CA THR A 108 9.75 -2.85 8.40
C THR A 108 8.71 -1.78 8.73
N ASP A 109 8.99 -0.53 8.37
CA ASP A 109 8.07 0.59 8.61
C ASP A 109 6.83 0.50 7.73
N VAL A 110 6.97 0.06 6.47
CA VAL A 110 5.82 -0.22 5.60
C VAL A 110 4.92 -1.31 6.19
N GLU A 111 5.49 -2.42 6.65
CA GLU A 111 4.72 -3.50 7.28
C GLU A 111 3.98 -2.99 8.52
N SER A 112 4.70 -2.28 9.38
CA SER A 112 4.18 -1.67 10.61
C SER A 112 3.06 -0.68 10.30
N LEU A 113 3.19 0.12 9.24
CA LEU A 113 2.17 1.08 8.83
C LEU A 113 0.91 0.36 8.33
N VAL A 114 1.05 -0.66 7.48
CA VAL A 114 -0.09 -1.49 7.04
C VAL A 114 -0.81 -2.07 8.26
N GLU A 115 -0.06 -2.59 9.23
CA GLU A 115 -0.65 -3.13 10.46
C GLU A 115 -1.40 -2.07 11.28
N LYS A 116 -0.79 -0.89 11.49
CA LYS A 116 -1.40 0.21 12.27
C LYS A 116 -2.68 0.73 11.62
N VAL A 117 -2.72 0.88 10.30
CA VAL A 117 -3.93 1.29 9.57
C VAL A 117 -5.04 0.24 9.77
N LEU A 118 -4.71 -1.04 9.62
CA LEU A 118 -5.69 -2.12 9.77
C LEU A 118 -6.20 -2.27 11.23
N ARG A 119 -5.35 -2.03 12.22
CA ARG A 119 -5.75 -2.02 13.64
C ARG A 119 -6.60 -0.81 14.01
N THR A 120 -6.45 0.31 13.31
CA THR A 120 -7.20 1.56 13.54
C THR A 120 -8.41 1.72 12.65
N ARG A 121 -8.95 0.61 12.12
CA ARG A 121 -10.10 0.58 11.19
C ARG A 121 -11.38 1.30 11.65
N PHE A 122 -11.50 1.63 12.94
CA PHE A 122 -12.65 2.34 13.52
C PHE A 122 -12.47 3.87 13.53
N MET A 123 -11.33 4.38 13.09
CA MET A 123 -11.01 5.82 13.13
C MET A 123 -11.47 6.55 11.87
N ILE A 124 -11.80 7.83 12.02
CA ILE A 124 -12.16 8.73 10.92
C ILE A 124 -10.89 9.11 10.14
N PRO A 125 -10.91 9.20 8.79
CA PRO A 125 -9.73 9.47 7.97
C PRO A 125 -8.89 10.69 8.39
N ASP A 126 -9.51 11.72 8.96
CA ASP A 126 -8.80 12.92 9.43
C ASP A 126 -7.86 12.67 10.61
N PHE A 127 -8.10 11.60 11.39
CA PHE A 127 -7.20 11.23 12.49
C PHE A 127 -5.90 10.60 11.99
N TRP A 128 -5.90 9.93 10.84
CA TRP A 128 -4.69 9.32 10.29
C TRP A 128 -3.61 10.34 9.95
N ARG A 129 -3.99 11.54 9.53
CA ARG A 129 -3.04 12.64 9.28
C ARG A 129 -2.28 13.08 10.53
N LYS A 130 -2.90 12.94 11.72
CA LYS A 130 -2.28 13.24 13.01
C LYS A 130 -1.45 12.07 13.52
N LEU A 131 -1.96 10.85 13.36
CA LEU A 131 -1.32 9.64 13.86
C LEU A 131 -0.08 9.23 13.06
N LEU A 132 -0.04 9.52 11.75
CA LEU A 132 1.07 9.10 10.90
C LEU A 132 2.43 9.68 11.39
N PRO A 133 2.55 11.00 11.70
CA PRO A 133 3.74 11.53 12.37
C PRO A 133 4.00 10.94 13.76
N GLU A 134 2.97 10.68 14.57
CA GLU A 134 3.14 10.09 15.90
C GLU A 134 3.67 8.65 15.84
N TRP A 135 3.26 7.88 14.84
CA TRP A 135 3.72 6.51 14.64
C TRP A 135 5.14 6.43 14.12
N PHE A 136 5.58 7.44 13.36
CA PHE A 136 6.83 7.43 12.60
C PHE A 136 7.60 8.75 12.72
N PRO A 137 7.89 9.25 13.93
CA PRO A 137 8.37 10.62 14.14
C PRO A 137 9.70 10.92 13.42
N HIS A 138 10.55 9.92 13.23
CA HIS A 138 11.83 10.08 12.54
C HIS A 138 11.68 10.34 11.02
N HIS A 139 10.52 10.02 10.43
CA HIS A 139 10.20 10.33 9.03
C HIS A 139 9.57 11.72 8.84
N PHE A 140 9.14 12.33 9.94
CA PHE A 140 8.53 13.65 9.95
C PHE A 140 9.43 14.56 10.76
N HIS A 141 10.33 15.28 10.08
CA HIS A 141 11.09 16.34 10.74
C HIS A 141 10.09 17.33 11.34
N HIS A 142 9.89 17.25 12.66
CA HIS A 142 9.22 18.30 13.37
C HIS A 142 10.06 19.55 13.18
N HIS A 143 9.52 20.54 12.48
CA HIS A 143 9.87 21.93 12.72
C HIS A 143 9.42 22.26 14.15
N TYR A 144 10.13 21.73 15.16
CA TYR A 144 10.28 22.46 16.40
C TYR A 144 11.21 23.62 16.04
N SER A 145 10.64 24.74 15.64
CA SER A 145 11.28 26.03 15.89
C SER A 145 11.12 26.28 17.39
N PRO A 146 12.19 26.25 18.20
CA PRO A 146 12.13 26.85 19.52
C PRO A 146 12.19 28.37 19.30
N GLN A 147 11.08 28.98 18.92
CA GLN A 147 10.90 30.41 19.05
C GLN A 147 9.99 30.67 20.23
N ASN A 148 10.51 31.50 21.14
CA ASN A 148 9.96 31.94 22.42
C ASN A 148 10.33 31.06 23.63
N GLN A 149 11.63 30.83 23.82
CA GLN A 149 12.17 31.12 25.14
C GLN A 149 12.33 32.64 25.21
N ASP A 150 11.38 33.31 25.84
CA ASP A 150 11.59 34.70 26.24
C ASP A 150 12.74 34.73 27.26
N PRO A 151 13.80 35.52 27.02
CA PRO A 151 14.78 35.81 28.03
C PRO A 151 14.25 36.91 28.95
N SER A 152 14.62 36.80 30.24
CA SER A 152 14.70 37.89 31.21
C SER A 152 13.41 38.64 31.58
N GLU A 153 12.95 38.43 32.82
CA GLU A 153 12.94 39.52 33.79
C GLU A 153 13.40 38.97 35.15
N ASP A 154 14.72 39.06 35.37
CA ASP A 154 15.25 39.29 36.71
C ASP A 154 14.73 40.67 37.17
N PHE A 155 13.77 40.67 38.08
CA PHE A 155 13.54 41.81 38.98
C PHE A 155 13.58 41.30 40.41
N PHE A 156 14.80 41.26 40.96
CA PHE A 156 15.04 41.28 42.40
C PHE A 156 15.15 42.74 42.88
N HIS A 157 14.48 42.99 44.01
CA HIS A 157 14.68 44.04 45.02
C HIS A 157 14.22 45.48 44.74
#